data_AF-A0A8T1Q2P1-F1
#
_entry.id   AF-A0A8T1Q2P1-F1
#
_cell.length_a   1.000
_cell.length_b   1.000
_cell.length_c   1.000
_cell.angle_alpha   90.00
_cell.angle_beta   90.00
_cell.angle_gamma   90.00
#
_symmetry.space_group_name_H-M   'P 1'
#
loop_
_entity.id
_entity.type
_entity.pdbx_description
1 polymer ?
#
loop_
_entity_poly.entity_id
_entity_poly.type
_entity_poly.pdbx_seq_one_letter_code
_entity_poly.pdbx_strand_id
1 'polypeptide(L)'
;MDSDYGIPRELSDLQKLRSLYKPVLPPCLQGTAVRVELGDATTVIDPNDAHSICRYFPHTYGQPLAHFLRATAKVPDAQIITEHPAIRVGIVFCGRQSPGGHNVIWGLHDALKIHNPSNTLLGFLGGSEGLFAKKTLEITDDILSTYKNQGGYDLLGRTQDQIRTTEQVNAALTACKDLKLDGLVIIGGVTSNTDAAQLAETFAEAKCATKVVGVPVTLNGDLRNQFVETNVGFDTICKVNSQLISNVCTDALSAEKYYYFIRLMGRKASHVALECTLQSHPNMVILGEEVAASKLTIFDITKQICDAVQARAGQDKNHGVILLPEGLIESIPEVYALLKEIHGFLKQGVSTDNIFSQLSPWASALFEFLPPFIRKQLLLYPESDDSAQLSQIETEKLFAHLVETEMNKRLKEGTYKGKKFNAICHFFGYQARGSLPSKFDCDYAFVLGHICYHILAAGLNGYLATITNLKNPVKNWRCGAAPMTAMMTVKHWSQKPGALSIGKPAIHPATVDLRGKGYDLLRQNAAKFLMDDIYRNPGPLQFDGPGSDSKAVTLCVEDQDYMGRIKKLQEYLDKVRTIVKPGCSQDVLKAALSVMASVTDVLSVMASPSSNPSL
;
A
#
# COMPACT_ATOMS: atom_id res chain seq x y z
N MET A 1 -29.50 7.31 5.79
CA MET A 1 -28.48 6.29 6.12
C MET A 1 -28.76 5.87 7.55
N ASP A 2 -29.73 4.99 7.72
CA ASP A 2 -30.01 4.29 8.99
C ASP A 2 -29.28 2.95 8.89
N SER A 3 -27.96 3.00 9.02
CA SER A 3 -27.10 1.81 9.03
C SER A 3 -26.73 1.50 10.48
N ASP A 4 -26.91 0.24 10.85
CA ASP A 4 -26.67 -0.35 12.18
C ASP A 4 -25.17 -0.41 12.55
N TYR A 5 -24.52 0.75 12.59
CA TYR A 5 -23.13 0.88 13.03
C TYR A 5 -23.02 0.66 14.54
N GLY A 6 -21.97 -0.04 14.98
CA GLY A 6 -21.73 -0.30 16.40
C GLY A 6 -22.67 -1.30 17.07
N ILE A 7 -23.60 -1.92 16.35
CA ILE A 7 -24.51 -2.91 16.93
C ILE A 7 -23.77 -4.23 17.12
N PRO A 8 -23.85 -4.86 18.32
CA PRO A 8 -23.28 -6.19 18.55
C PRO A 8 -23.81 -7.21 17.56
N ARG A 9 -22.92 -8.07 17.05
CA ARG A 9 -23.25 -9.07 16.04
C ARG A 9 -23.25 -10.48 16.60
N GLU A 10 -24.15 -11.31 16.09
CA GLU A 10 -24.08 -12.75 16.29
C GLU A 10 -22.87 -13.30 15.52
N LEU A 11 -21.94 -13.93 16.25
CA LEU A 11 -20.71 -14.48 15.70
C LEU A 11 -20.82 -16.00 15.53
N SER A 12 -20.30 -16.50 14.41
CA SER A 12 -20.05 -17.96 14.26
C SER A 12 -19.05 -18.47 15.29
N ASP A 13 -18.98 -19.78 15.50
CA ASP A 13 -18.07 -20.38 16.49
C ASP A 13 -16.60 -20.05 16.23
N LEU A 14 -16.19 -20.02 14.95
CA LEU A 14 -14.84 -19.59 14.57
C LEU A 14 -14.60 -18.11 14.92
N GLN A 15 -15.56 -17.23 14.64
CA GLN A 15 -15.44 -15.81 14.97
C GLN A 15 -15.38 -15.57 16.48
N LYS A 16 -16.18 -16.31 17.27
CA LYS A 16 -16.12 -16.31 18.74
C LYS A 16 -14.75 -16.76 19.23
N LEU A 17 -14.18 -17.84 18.67
CA LEU A 17 -12.84 -18.28 19.03
C LEU A 17 -11.78 -17.23 18.64
N ARG A 18 -11.94 -16.59 17.47
CA ARG A 18 -11.01 -15.55 17.00
C ARG A 18 -11.06 -14.27 17.83
N SER A 19 -12.22 -13.87 18.36
CA SER A 19 -12.31 -12.69 19.23
C SER A 19 -11.54 -12.86 20.54
N LEU A 20 -11.23 -14.10 20.95
CA LEU A 20 -10.40 -14.41 22.12
C LEU A 20 -8.89 -14.25 21.89
N TYR A 21 -8.43 -14.24 20.63
CA TYR A 21 -7.01 -14.03 20.34
C TYR A 21 -6.58 -12.64 20.83
N LYS A 22 -5.54 -12.58 21.66
CA LYS A 22 -4.95 -11.34 22.13
C LYS A 22 -3.71 -11.01 21.31
N PRO A 23 -3.73 -9.93 20.50
CA PRO A 23 -2.57 -9.48 19.78
C PRO A 23 -1.39 -9.21 20.69
N VAL A 24 -0.18 -9.51 20.21
CA VAL A 24 1.04 -9.34 20.99
C VAL A 24 1.52 -7.90 20.91
N LEU A 25 1.84 -7.30 22.06
CA LEU A 25 2.39 -5.93 22.12
C LEU A 25 3.93 -5.96 22.27
N PRO A 26 4.70 -5.24 21.45
CA PRO A 26 6.14 -5.11 21.60
C PRO A 26 6.54 -4.49 22.95
N PRO A 27 7.68 -4.88 23.55
CA PRO A 27 8.13 -4.35 24.84
C PRO A 27 8.29 -2.83 24.91
N CYS A 28 8.43 -2.13 23.77
CA CYS A 28 8.55 -0.68 23.73
C CYS A 28 7.24 0.08 23.94
N LEU A 29 6.09 -0.59 23.84
CA LEU A 29 4.77 0.01 24.06
C LEU A 29 4.07 -0.54 25.31
N GLN A 30 4.75 -1.40 26.06
CA GLN A 30 4.23 -1.99 27.29
C GLN A 30 4.42 -1.04 28.49
N GLY A 31 3.48 -1.11 29.42
CA GLY A 31 3.45 -0.27 30.61
C GLY A 31 2.69 1.04 30.40
N THR A 32 2.78 1.94 31.38
CA THR A 32 2.03 3.21 31.39
C THR A 32 2.89 4.43 31.12
N ALA A 33 4.21 4.29 30.97
CA ALA A 33 5.10 5.42 30.69
C ALA A 33 5.49 5.43 29.21
N VAL A 34 5.14 6.50 28.51
CA VAL A 34 5.50 6.71 27.10
C VAL A 34 6.92 7.26 27.07
N ARG A 35 7.82 6.57 26.36
CA ARG A 35 9.21 6.99 26.18
C ARG A 35 9.48 7.24 24.71
N VAL A 36 9.78 8.48 24.37
CA VAL A 36 10.01 8.90 22.99
C VAL A 36 11.41 9.49 22.86
N GLU A 37 12.14 9.01 21.87
CA GLU A 37 13.41 9.58 21.40
C GLU A 37 13.13 10.25 20.05
N LEU A 38 13.47 11.54 19.94
CA LEU A 38 13.43 12.26 18.68
C LEU A 38 14.81 12.11 18.02
N GLY A 39 14.83 11.47 16.86
CA GLY A 39 16.02 11.32 16.03
C GLY A 39 16.26 12.56 15.16
N ASP A 40 16.96 12.34 14.05
CA ASP A 40 17.30 13.41 13.12
C ASP A 40 16.07 13.99 12.41
N ALA A 41 16.16 15.28 12.06
CA ALA A 41 15.22 15.96 11.18
C ALA A 41 15.12 15.22 9.84
N THR A 42 13.90 14.99 9.38
CA THR A 42 13.68 14.30 8.11
C THR A 42 13.87 15.22 6.91
N THR A 43 14.23 14.62 5.79
CA THR A 43 14.17 15.23 4.47
C THR A 43 13.15 14.47 3.59
N VAL A 44 12.99 14.90 2.36
CA VAL A 44 12.12 14.27 1.35
C VAL A 44 12.86 13.21 0.56
N ILE A 45 12.10 12.33 -0.09
CA ILE A 45 12.66 11.24 -0.91
C ILE A 45 13.46 11.78 -2.10
N ASP A 46 12.91 12.78 -2.80
CA ASP A 46 13.59 13.47 -3.90
C ASP A 46 14.02 14.88 -3.45
N PRO A 47 15.33 15.16 -3.33
CA PRO A 47 15.82 16.49 -2.97
C PRO A 47 15.32 17.63 -3.86
N ASN A 48 14.98 17.35 -5.13
CA ASN A 48 14.45 18.37 -6.05
C ASN A 48 13.07 18.89 -5.62
N ASP A 49 12.31 18.05 -4.91
CA ASP A 49 10.97 18.38 -4.45
C ASP A 49 10.97 19.11 -3.11
N ALA A 50 12.12 19.14 -2.40
CA ALA A 50 12.24 19.68 -1.05
C ALA A 50 11.70 21.11 -0.93
N HIS A 51 12.07 21.99 -1.87
CA HIS A 51 11.63 23.38 -1.87
C HIS A 51 10.10 23.50 -2.06
N SER A 52 9.54 22.72 -2.98
CA SER A 52 8.10 22.69 -3.25
C SER A 52 7.34 22.15 -2.04
N ILE A 53 7.77 21.03 -1.46
CA ILE A 53 7.12 20.42 -0.30
C ILE A 53 7.20 21.36 0.91
N CYS A 54 8.36 21.94 1.20
CA CYS A 54 8.54 22.91 2.28
C CYS A 54 7.61 24.13 2.14
N ARG A 55 7.37 24.60 0.90
CA ARG A 55 6.45 25.71 0.63
C ARG A 55 4.98 25.34 0.88
N TYR A 56 4.58 24.11 0.57
CA TYR A 56 3.22 23.62 0.81
C TYR A 56 2.98 23.21 2.27
N PHE A 57 4.04 22.81 2.99
CA PHE A 57 3.98 22.28 4.36
C PHE A 57 4.92 23.01 5.33
N PRO A 58 4.85 24.36 5.47
CA PRO A 58 5.78 25.12 6.30
C PRO A 58 5.75 24.75 7.79
N HIS A 59 4.67 24.18 8.31
CA HIS A 59 4.52 23.84 9.74
C HIS A 59 4.88 22.38 10.06
N THR A 60 4.85 21.48 9.08
CA THR A 60 5.07 20.03 9.27
C THR A 60 6.27 19.48 8.49
N TYR A 61 6.93 20.28 7.65
CA TYR A 61 8.16 19.90 6.98
C TYR A 61 9.36 19.82 7.95
N GLY A 62 10.28 18.88 7.72
CA GLY A 62 11.55 18.79 8.43
C GLY A 62 11.45 18.28 9.87
N GLN A 63 10.28 17.79 10.29
CA GLN A 63 10.09 17.22 11.63
C GLN A 63 10.99 15.98 11.85
N PRO A 64 11.41 15.71 13.09
CA PRO A 64 12.30 14.58 13.39
C PRO A 64 11.58 13.24 13.31
N LEU A 65 12.33 12.15 13.15
CA LEU A 65 11.78 10.80 13.38
C LEU A 65 11.52 10.61 14.88
N ALA A 66 10.44 9.91 15.22
CA ALA A 66 10.16 9.54 16.60
C ALA A 66 10.35 8.02 16.79
N HIS A 67 11.05 7.64 17.84
CA HIS A 67 11.25 6.25 18.23
C HIS A 67 10.68 6.00 19.62
N PHE A 68 9.87 4.95 19.76
CA PHE A 68 9.30 4.56 21.05
C PHE A 68 10.16 3.49 21.70
N LEU A 69 10.53 3.74 22.95
CA LEU A 69 11.56 2.98 23.66
C LEU A 69 10.99 2.15 24.80
N ARG A 70 11.54 0.94 24.96
CA ARG A 70 11.26 0.09 26.13
C ARG A 70 11.81 0.72 27.41
N ALA A 71 11.23 0.36 28.54
CA ALA A 71 11.64 0.87 29.85
C ALA A 71 13.13 0.64 30.20
N THR A 72 13.74 -0.41 29.65
CA THR A 72 15.16 -0.73 29.87
C THR A 72 16.13 -0.01 28.94
N ALA A 73 15.64 0.76 27.97
CA ALA A 73 16.49 1.54 27.08
C ALA A 73 17.12 2.71 27.86
N LYS A 74 18.45 2.81 27.81
CA LYS A 74 19.21 3.92 28.41
C LYS A 74 19.58 4.90 27.30
N VAL A 75 18.65 5.80 26.98
CA VAL A 75 18.85 6.88 26.00
C VAL A 75 18.80 8.21 26.78
N PRO A 76 19.90 8.98 26.85
CA PRO A 76 19.98 10.20 27.66
C PRO A 76 18.94 11.26 27.30
N ASP A 77 18.66 11.41 26.00
CA ASP A 77 17.80 12.48 25.45
C ASP A 77 16.34 12.03 25.23
N ALA A 78 15.95 10.86 25.74
CA ALA A 78 14.59 10.37 25.61
C ALA A 78 13.64 11.11 26.56
N GLN A 79 12.55 11.65 26.02
CA GLN A 79 11.46 12.21 26.80
C GLN A 79 10.64 11.08 27.42
N ILE A 80 10.41 11.16 28.74
CA ILE A 80 9.60 10.20 29.49
C ILE A 80 8.32 10.91 29.94
N ILE A 81 7.18 10.45 29.45
CA ILE A 81 5.85 11.00 29.73
C ILE A 81 5.13 10.03 30.66
N THR A 82 4.89 10.48 31.89
CA THR A 82 4.17 9.74 32.94
C THR A 82 2.81 10.34 33.28
N GLU A 83 2.59 11.60 32.90
CA GLU A 83 1.32 12.29 33.09
C GLU A 83 0.47 12.15 31.82
N HIS A 84 -0.72 11.59 31.99
CA HIS A 84 -1.64 11.31 30.89
C HIS A 84 -2.96 12.03 31.14
N PRO A 85 -3.08 13.31 30.74
CA PRO A 85 -4.35 14.03 30.88
C PRO A 85 -5.45 13.33 30.05
N ALA A 86 -6.71 13.58 30.44
CA ALA A 86 -7.83 13.04 29.70
C ALA A 86 -7.90 13.70 28.31
N ILE A 87 -7.84 12.88 27.26
CA ILE A 87 -7.89 13.30 25.87
C ILE A 87 -9.08 12.70 25.13
N ARG A 88 -9.55 13.42 24.10
CA ARG A 88 -10.61 13.01 23.19
C ARG A 88 -10.03 12.78 21.81
N VAL A 89 -10.14 11.56 21.30
CA VAL A 89 -9.57 11.16 20.02
C VAL A 89 -10.68 10.76 19.05
N GLY A 90 -10.67 11.34 17.86
CA GLY A 90 -11.50 10.92 16.74
C GLY A 90 -10.78 9.88 15.88
N ILE A 91 -11.51 8.90 15.33
CA ILE A 91 -10.96 7.88 14.42
C ILE A 91 -11.89 7.68 13.22
N VAL A 92 -11.32 7.55 12.02
CA VAL A 92 -12.09 7.43 10.77
C VAL A 92 -11.45 6.43 9.81
N PHE A 93 -12.29 5.61 9.17
CA PHE A 93 -11.89 4.77 8.04
C PHE A 93 -12.03 5.54 6.72
N CYS A 94 -10.93 5.68 6.00
CA CYS A 94 -10.88 6.31 4.68
C CYS A 94 -10.43 5.30 3.62
N GLY A 95 -11.15 5.25 2.49
CA GLY A 95 -10.81 4.42 1.34
C GLY A 95 -11.48 3.04 1.31
N ARG A 96 -10.82 2.08 0.66
CA ARG A 96 -11.31 0.70 0.51
C ARG A 96 -11.01 -0.11 1.79
N GLN A 97 -11.93 -0.98 2.20
CA GLN A 97 -11.76 -1.82 3.38
C GLN A 97 -10.57 -2.79 3.24
N SER A 98 -9.90 -3.06 4.36
CA SER A 98 -8.77 -3.98 4.46
C SER A 98 -8.92 -4.83 5.73
N PRO A 99 -8.61 -6.14 5.71
CA PRO A 99 -8.57 -6.96 6.93
C PRO A 99 -7.63 -6.35 7.98
N GLY A 100 -8.06 -6.32 9.24
CA GLY A 100 -7.28 -5.79 10.35
C GLY A 100 -7.59 -4.33 10.74
N GLY A 101 -8.39 -3.58 9.98
CA GLY A 101 -8.73 -2.20 10.35
C GLY A 101 -9.41 -2.06 11.72
N HIS A 102 -10.28 -3.00 12.10
CA HIS A 102 -10.89 -3.04 13.44
C HIS A 102 -9.85 -3.20 14.56
N ASN A 103 -8.75 -3.92 14.31
CA ASN A 103 -7.69 -4.11 15.29
C ASN A 103 -6.90 -2.80 15.55
N VAL A 104 -6.83 -1.87 14.60
CA VAL A 104 -6.28 -0.53 14.83
C VAL A 104 -7.13 0.24 15.84
N ILE A 105 -8.46 0.23 15.65
CA ILE A 105 -9.40 0.87 16.59
C ILE A 105 -9.28 0.22 17.96
N TRP A 106 -9.22 -1.11 18.03
CA TRP A 106 -9.07 -1.83 19.29
C TRP A 106 -7.75 -1.47 20.00
N GLY A 107 -6.62 -1.48 19.29
CA GLY A 107 -5.33 -1.10 19.88
C GLY A 107 -5.29 0.34 20.36
N LEU A 108 -5.92 1.27 19.64
CA LEU A 108 -6.02 2.66 20.08
C LEU A 108 -6.93 2.79 21.32
N HIS A 109 -8.08 2.12 21.34
CA HIS A 109 -8.99 2.10 22.49
C HIS A 109 -8.28 1.54 23.74
N ASP A 110 -7.61 0.41 23.59
CA ASP A 110 -6.86 -0.25 24.66
C ASP A 110 -5.76 0.67 25.22
N ALA A 111 -4.95 1.27 24.34
CA ALA A 111 -3.91 2.22 24.73
C ALA A 111 -4.48 3.44 25.47
N LEU A 112 -5.58 4.03 24.97
CA LEU A 112 -6.24 5.17 25.61
C LEU A 112 -6.68 4.80 27.03
N LYS A 113 -7.37 3.66 27.21
CA LYS A 113 -7.91 3.24 28.51
C LYS A 113 -6.83 2.84 29.51
N ILE A 114 -5.75 2.19 29.06
CA ILE A 114 -4.62 1.80 29.92
C ILE A 114 -3.93 3.03 30.53
N HIS A 115 -3.75 4.10 29.77
CA HIS A 115 -3.00 5.27 30.22
C HIS A 115 -3.88 6.26 31.00
N ASN A 116 -5.13 6.46 30.59
CA ASN A 116 -6.11 7.21 31.37
C ASN A 116 -7.54 6.70 31.06
N PRO A 117 -8.24 6.08 32.03
CA PRO A 117 -9.60 5.56 31.83
C PRO A 117 -10.64 6.61 31.38
N SER A 118 -10.40 7.90 31.71
CA SER A 118 -11.24 9.03 31.31
C SER A 118 -11.08 9.46 29.86
N ASN A 119 -10.15 8.86 29.11
CA ASN A 119 -10.01 9.11 27.68
C ASN A 119 -11.26 8.65 26.89
N THR A 120 -11.60 9.39 25.84
CA THR A 120 -12.74 9.09 24.97
C THR A 120 -12.29 8.83 23.54
N LEU A 121 -12.80 7.78 22.92
CA LEU A 121 -12.58 7.47 21.50
C LEU A 121 -13.89 7.60 20.73
N LEU A 122 -13.92 8.48 19.73
CA LEU A 122 -15.08 8.73 18.88
C LEU A 122 -14.81 8.22 17.46
N GLY A 123 -15.57 7.22 17.01
CA GLY A 123 -15.54 6.72 15.63
C GLY A 123 -16.48 7.49 14.72
N PHE A 124 -15.98 8.01 13.60
CA PHE A 124 -16.79 8.71 12.60
C PHE A 124 -17.51 7.74 11.66
N LEU A 125 -18.83 7.92 11.52
CA LEU A 125 -19.71 7.00 10.81
C LEU A 125 -19.79 7.31 9.31
N GLY A 126 -19.50 6.33 8.47
CA GLY A 126 -19.49 6.50 7.02
C GLY A 126 -18.27 7.28 6.54
N GLY A 127 -17.09 7.04 7.12
CA GLY A 127 -15.83 7.64 6.67
C GLY A 127 -15.79 9.16 6.75
N SER A 128 -15.19 9.80 5.74
CA SER A 128 -14.99 11.25 5.68
C SER A 128 -16.31 12.05 5.68
N GLU A 129 -17.39 11.52 5.08
CA GLU A 129 -18.70 12.17 5.13
C GLU A 129 -19.22 12.27 6.58
N GLY A 130 -19.00 11.21 7.37
CA GLY A 130 -19.28 11.21 8.80
C GLY A 130 -18.50 12.25 9.59
N LEU A 131 -17.22 12.41 9.25
CA LEU A 131 -16.35 13.45 9.81
C LEU A 131 -16.91 14.85 9.55
N PHE A 132 -17.26 15.16 8.30
CA PHE A 132 -17.81 16.48 7.95
C PHE A 132 -19.19 16.72 8.60
N ALA A 133 -20.02 15.68 8.65
CA ALA A 133 -21.36 15.74 9.24
C ALA A 133 -21.35 15.61 10.78
N LYS A 134 -20.20 15.42 11.42
CA LYS A 134 -20.04 15.20 12.87
C LYS A 134 -20.86 14.02 13.39
N LYS A 135 -21.05 13.00 12.56
CA LYS A 135 -21.75 11.76 12.93
C LYS A 135 -20.76 10.81 13.58
N THR A 136 -20.88 10.66 14.88
CA THR A 136 -19.94 9.87 15.69
C THR A 136 -20.63 8.79 16.51
N LEU A 137 -19.88 7.72 16.78
CA LEU A 137 -20.19 6.69 17.76
C LEU A 137 -19.06 6.66 18.79
N GLU A 138 -19.39 6.73 20.08
CA GLU A 138 -18.38 6.50 21.13
C GLU A 138 -18.02 5.01 21.18
N ILE A 139 -16.72 4.70 21.08
CA ILE A 139 -16.24 3.34 21.06
C ILE A 139 -16.06 2.85 22.49
N THR A 140 -16.79 1.78 22.83
CA THR A 140 -16.74 1.12 24.15
C THR A 140 -16.30 -0.34 24.01
N ASP A 141 -15.93 -0.96 25.13
CA ASP A 141 -15.57 -2.40 25.15
C ASP A 141 -16.72 -3.30 24.69
N ASP A 142 -17.96 -2.96 25.03
CA ASP A 142 -19.16 -3.71 24.63
C ASP A 142 -19.33 -3.68 23.10
N ILE A 143 -19.18 -2.51 22.49
CA ILE A 143 -19.21 -2.37 21.04
C ILE A 143 -18.07 -3.17 20.42
N LEU A 144 -16.84 -3.02 20.91
CA LEU A 144 -15.67 -3.69 20.33
C LEU A 144 -15.71 -5.21 20.49
N SER A 145 -16.42 -5.76 21.48
CA SER A 145 -16.43 -7.18 21.81
C SER A 145 -16.68 -8.09 20.60
N THR A 146 -17.57 -7.69 19.68
CA THR A 146 -17.92 -8.47 18.48
C THR A 146 -17.07 -8.12 17.25
N TYR A 147 -16.20 -7.11 17.33
CA TYR A 147 -15.35 -6.66 16.21
C TYR A 147 -13.87 -6.98 16.39
N LYS A 148 -13.46 -7.43 17.59
CA LYS A 148 -12.09 -7.90 17.86
C LYS A 148 -11.71 -9.03 16.89
N ASN A 149 -10.60 -8.83 16.17
CA ASN A 149 -10.05 -9.78 15.19
C ASN A 149 -11.00 -10.15 14.05
N GLN A 150 -11.97 -9.27 13.73
CA GLN A 150 -12.87 -9.46 12.60
C GLN A 150 -12.38 -8.68 11.36
N GLY A 151 -12.75 -9.16 10.17
CA GLY A 151 -12.58 -8.44 8.92
C GLY A 151 -13.61 -7.33 8.73
N GLY A 152 -13.55 -6.63 7.58
CA GLY A 152 -14.50 -5.58 7.24
C GLY A 152 -14.23 -4.25 7.97
N TYR A 153 -14.97 -3.21 7.57
CA TYR A 153 -15.02 -1.87 8.19
C TYR A 153 -16.45 -1.53 8.67
N ASP A 154 -17.28 -2.55 8.85
CA ASP A 154 -18.70 -2.45 9.16
C ASP A 154 -19.00 -1.93 10.57
N LEU A 155 -18.00 -1.77 11.43
CA LEU A 155 -18.15 -1.06 12.71
C LEU A 155 -18.54 0.40 12.52
N LEU A 156 -17.86 1.11 11.61
CA LEU A 156 -18.06 2.54 11.36
C LEU A 156 -18.55 2.85 9.94
N GLY A 157 -18.41 1.91 9.00
CA GLY A 157 -18.55 2.20 7.59
C GLY A 157 -17.32 2.92 7.01
N ARG A 158 -17.37 3.19 5.71
CA ARG A 158 -16.25 3.80 4.97
C ARG A 158 -16.76 4.65 3.81
N THR A 159 -15.94 5.58 3.35
CA THR A 159 -16.11 6.30 2.08
C THR A 159 -14.92 6.07 1.16
N GLN A 160 -15.14 6.14 -0.15
CA GLN A 160 -14.04 6.13 -1.13
C GLN A 160 -13.44 7.54 -1.32
N ASP A 161 -14.07 8.57 -0.75
CA ASP A 161 -13.82 9.97 -1.05
C ASP A 161 -12.47 10.47 -0.52
N GLN A 162 -11.97 11.48 -1.22
CA GLN A 162 -10.76 12.23 -0.86
C GLN A 162 -11.18 13.58 -0.30
N ILE A 163 -10.38 14.10 0.63
CA ILE A 163 -10.58 15.41 1.25
C ILE A 163 -9.78 16.44 0.45
N ARG A 164 -10.39 16.98 -0.62
CA ARG A 164 -9.69 17.83 -1.59
C ARG A 164 -10.10 19.29 -1.55
N THR A 165 -11.37 19.56 -1.31
CA THR A 165 -11.88 20.93 -1.45
C THR A 165 -11.66 21.70 -0.16
N THR A 166 -11.51 23.02 -0.29
CA THR A 166 -11.37 23.91 0.87
C THR A 166 -12.57 23.78 1.82
N GLU A 167 -13.76 23.55 1.28
CA GLU A 167 -14.98 23.32 2.05
C GLU A 167 -14.89 22.04 2.88
N GLN A 168 -14.41 20.94 2.31
CA GLN A 168 -14.23 19.67 3.01
C GLN A 168 -13.17 19.78 4.12
N VAL A 169 -12.04 20.42 3.83
CA VAL A 169 -10.97 20.66 4.81
C VAL A 169 -11.49 21.53 5.97
N ASN A 170 -12.21 22.61 5.66
CA ASN A 170 -12.82 23.48 6.66
C ASN A 170 -13.89 22.75 7.48
N ALA A 171 -14.67 21.86 6.87
CA ALA A 171 -15.66 21.05 7.57
C ALA A 171 -14.99 20.10 8.56
N ALA A 172 -13.88 19.43 8.17
CA ALA A 172 -13.10 18.60 9.09
C ALA A 172 -12.51 19.41 10.26
N LEU A 173 -11.94 20.59 9.98
CA LEU A 173 -11.42 21.50 11.00
C LEU A 173 -12.52 21.92 11.99
N THR A 174 -13.69 22.29 11.48
CA THR A 174 -14.84 22.70 12.29
C THR A 174 -15.34 21.54 13.15
N ALA A 175 -15.45 20.34 12.57
CA ALA A 175 -15.84 19.13 13.31
C ALA A 175 -14.88 18.84 14.47
N CYS A 176 -13.57 18.91 14.25
CA CYS A 176 -12.57 18.66 15.30
C CYS A 176 -12.63 19.70 16.42
N LYS A 177 -12.82 20.98 16.09
CA LYS A 177 -12.99 22.06 17.07
C LYS A 177 -14.27 21.90 17.90
N ASP A 178 -15.40 21.63 17.24
CA ASP A 178 -16.70 21.53 17.91
C ASP A 178 -16.78 20.31 18.83
N LEU A 179 -16.20 19.18 18.41
CA LEU A 179 -16.11 17.96 19.21
C LEU A 179 -14.99 17.99 20.26
N LYS A 180 -14.19 19.08 20.28
CA LYS A 180 -13.04 19.31 21.17
C LYS A 180 -12.06 18.13 21.13
N LEU A 181 -11.64 17.74 19.93
CA LEU A 181 -10.70 16.64 19.76
C LEU A 181 -9.27 17.10 20.01
N ASP A 182 -8.52 16.31 20.76
CA ASP A 182 -7.07 16.45 20.93
C ASP A 182 -6.32 15.73 19.80
N GLY A 183 -6.94 14.67 19.23
CA GLY A 183 -6.36 13.89 18.14
C GLY A 183 -7.39 13.44 17.11
N LEU A 184 -6.95 13.34 15.84
CA LEU A 184 -7.68 12.72 14.74
C LEU A 184 -6.81 11.65 14.09
N VAL A 185 -7.25 10.40 14.17
CA VAL A 185 -6.58 9.23 13.58
C VAL A 185 -7.26 8.85 12.27
N ILE A 186 -6.51 8.90 11.17
CA ILE A 186 -6.99 8.57 9.82
C ILE A 186 -6.41 7.22 9.41
N ILE A 187 -7.29 6.24 9.23
CA ILE A 187 -6.94 4.90 8.77
C ILE A 187 -7.15 4.82 7.26
N GLY A 188 -6.08 4.59 6.49
CA GLY A 188 -6.22 4.37 5.06
C GLY A 188 -4.90 4.17 4.32
N GLY A 189 -4.98 4.20 2.99
CA GLY A 189 -3.84 4.01 2.10
C GLY A 189 -3.15 5.31 1.73
N VAL A 190 -2.50 5.32 0.56
CA VAL A 190 -1.71 6.43 0.02
C VAL A 190 -2.48 7.75 -0.02
N THR A 191 -3.67 7.75 -0.63
CA THR A 191 -4.49 8.96 -0.78
C THR A 191 -4.96 9.50 0.57
N SER A 192 -5.43 8.62 1.45
CA SER A 192 -5.92 9.02 2.78
C SER A 192 -4.82 9.62 3.66
N ASN A 193 -3.59 9.11 3.58
CA ASN A 193 -2.47 9.69 4.32
C ASN A 193 -1.92 10.97 3.66
N THR A 194 -2.13 11.17 2.35
CA THR A 194 -1.91 12.48 1.71
C THR A 194 -2.89 13.51 2.26
N ASP A 195 -4.17 13.16 2.35
CA ASP A 195 -5.21 14.02 2.93
C ASP A 195 -4.93 14.30 4.41
N ALA A 196 -4.46 13.31 5.17
CA ALA A 196 -4.08 13.47 6.57
C ALA A 196 -2.93 14.48 6.76
N ALA A 197 -1.92 14.45 5.89
CA ALA A 197 -0.84 15.44 5.92
C ALA A 197 -1.37 16.85 5.64
N GLN A 198 -2.24 17.00 4.64
CA GLN A 198 -2.86 18.29 4.32
C GLN A 198 -3.71 18.82 5.48
N LEU A 199 -4.50 17.96 6.13
CA LEU A 199 -5.26 18.33 7.32
C LEU A 199 -4.35 18.75 8.48
N ALA A 200 -3.26 18.01 8.72
CA ALA A 200 -2.30 18.33 9.77
C ALA A 200 -1.70 19.73 9.60
N GLU A 201 -1.34 20.08 8.36
CA GLU A 201 -0.80 21.39 8.01
C GLU A 201 -1.83 22.49 8.20
N THR A 202 -3.04 22.32 7.65
CA THR A 202 -4.11 23.31 7.78
C THR A 202 -4.54 23.50 9.25
N PHE A 203 -4.53 22.43 10.04
CA PHE A 203 -4.85 22.51 11.47
C PHE A 203 -3.78 23.31 12.22
N ALA A 204 -2.50 23.12 11.88
CA ALA A 204 -1.40 23.88 12.44
C ALA A 204 -1.48 25.38 12.07
N GLU A 205 -1.73 25.69 10.80
CA GLU A 205 -1.92 27.06 10.31
C GLU A 205 -3.10 27.75 11.02
N ALA A 206 -4.22 27.03 11.19
CA ALA A 206 -5.41 27.51 11.89
C ALA A 206 -5.30 27.48 13.42
N LYS A 207 -4.12 27.16 13.97
CA LYS A 207 -3.82 27.02 15.41
C LYS A 207 -4.84 26.12 16.14
N CYS A 208 -5.28 25.06 15.48
CA CYS A 208 -6.12 24.04 16.08
C CYS A 208 -5.27 23.16 17.02
N ALA A 209 -5.83 22.83 18.20
CA ALA A 209 -5.14 21.96 19.14
C ALA A 209 -5.06 20.50 18.66
N THR A 210 -6.02 20.08 17.82
CA THR A 210 -6.14 18.71 17.31
C THR A 210 -4.91 18.31 16.49
N LYS A 211 -4.28 17.19 16.87
CA LYS A 211 -3.17 16.57 16.15
C LYS A 211 -3.68 15.51 15.18
N VAL A 212 -3.14 15.46 13.96
CA VAL A 212 -3.55 14.48 12.95
C VAL A 212 -2.50 13.39 12.82
N VAL A 213 -2.94 12.13 12.88
CA VAL A 213 -2.10 10.93 12.80
C VAL A 213 -2.62 9.99 11.72
N GLY A 214 -1.73 9.54 10.84
CA GLY A 214 -2.04 8.58 9.80
C GLY A 214 -1.70 7.13 10.18
N VAL A 215 -2.45 6.16 9.65
CA VAL A 215 -2.17 4.72 9.82
C VAL A 215 -2.12 4.02 8.46
N PRO A 216 -1.05 3.27 8.13
CA PRO A 216 -0.86 2.67 6.82
C PRO A 216 -1.67 1.38 6.62
N VAL A 217 -2.95 1.52 6.25
CA VAL A 217 -3.87 0.40 6.03
C VAL A 217 -4.34 0.37 4.58
N THR A 218 -3.89 -0.64 3.83
CA THR A 218 -4.29 -0.85 2.43
C THR A 218 -4.02 -2.30 2.04
N LEU A 219 -4.90 -2.87 1.23
CA LEU A 219 -4.75 -4.21 0.68
C LEU A 219 -3.75 -4.29 -0.48
N ASN A 220 -3.39 -3.16 -1.08
CA ASN A 220 -2.59 -3.12 -2.30
C ASN A 220 -1.09 -3.36 -2.05
N GLY A 221 -0.62 -3.14 -0.80
CA GLY A 221 0.82 -3.16 -0.49
C GLY A 221 1.59 -1.96 -1.06
N ASP A 222 0.91 -0.90 -1.48
CA ASP A 222 1.46 0.22 -2.25
C ASP A 222 1.87 1.44 -1.41
N LEU A 223 1.46 1.53 -0.14
CA LEU A 223 1.97 2.55 0.79
C LEU A 223 3.26 2.02 1.44
N ARG A 224 4.32 1.95 0.64
CA ARG A 224 5.59 1.36 1.02
C ARG A 224 6.73 2.30 0.75
N ASN A 225 7.64 2.45 1.71
CA ASN A 225 8.82 3.28 1.59
C ASN A 225 9.83 2.90 2.67
N GLN A 226 10.87 3.71 2.85
CA GLN A 226 11.92 3.48 3.84
C GLN A 226 11.45 3.42 5.32
N PHE A 227 10.25 3.92 5.61
CA PHE A 227 9.64 3.92 6.95
C PHE A 227 8.50 2.90 7.09
N VAL A 228 7.95 2.41 5.98
CA VAL A 228 6.81 1.48 5.96
C VAL A 228 7.18 0.24 5.16
N GLU A 229 7.45 -0.86 5.85
CA GLU A 229 7.87 -2.12 5.22
C GLU A 229 6.69 -2.82 4.51
N THR A 230 5.50 -2.78 5.11
CA THR A 230 4.26 -3.34 4.56
C THR A 230 3.02 -2.67 5.15
N ASN A 231 1.84 -3.03 4.63
CA ASN A 231 0.55 -2.46 5.01
C ASN A 231 -0.37 -3.47 5.69
N VAL A 232 -1.20 -2.98 6.61
CA VAL A 232 -2.20 -3.81 7.28
C VAL A 232 -3.21 -4.35 6.27
N GLY A 233 -3.35 -5.67 6.27
CA GLY A 233 -4.27 -6.45 5.45
C GLY A 233 -3.62 -7.01 4.18
N PHE A 234 -2.45 -6.53 3.76
CA PHE A 234 -1.75 -7.06 2.59
C PHE A 234 -1.42 -8.56 2.76
N ASP A 235 -0.95 -8.97 3.95
CA ASP A 235 -0.63 -10.37 4.26
C ASP A 235 -1.88 -11.26 4.18
N THR A 236 -2.97 -10.85 4.83
CA THR A 236 -4.25 -11.58 4.80
C THR A 236 -4.77 -11.74 3.37
N ILE A 237 -4.78 -10.65 2.59
CA ILE A 237 -5.34 -10.64 1.23
C ILE A 237 -4.54 -11.55 0.32
N CYS A 238 -3.21 -11.48 0.38
CA CYS A 238 -2.36 -12.34 -0.43
C CYS A 238 -2.54 -13.81 -0.08
N LYS A 239 -2.69 -14.18 1.20
CA LYS A 239 -2.96 -15.56 1.60
C LYS A 239 -4.30 -16.07 1.10
N VAL A 240 -5.37 -15.28 1.24
CA VAL A 240 -6.71 -15.67 0.77
C VAL A 240 -6.75 -15.79 -0.76
N ASN A 241 -6.19 -14.81 -1.48
CA ASN A 241 -6.11 -14.90 -2.94
C ASN A 241 -5.24 -16.08 -3.39
N SER A 242 -4.11 -16.33 -2.72
CA SER A 242 -3.24 -17.46 -3.04
C SER A 242 -3.94 -18.79 -2.82
N GLN A 243 -4.74 -18.94 -1.76
CA GLN A 243 -5.59 -20.12 -1.57
C GLN A 243 -6.53 -20.34 -2.77
N LEU A 244 -7.25 -19.28 -3.19
CA LEU A 244 -8.19 -19.39 -4.31
C LEU A 244 -7.48 -19.72 -5.62
N ILE A 245 -6.36 -19.05 -5.91
CA ILE A 245 -5.53 -19.32 -7.09
C ILE A 245 -5.03 -20.76 -7.08
N SER A 246 -4.59 -21.27 -5.93
CA SER A 246 -4.05 -22.62 -5.80
C SER A 246 -5.12 -23.70 -6.02
N ASN A 247 -6.35 -23.43 -5.59
CA ASN A 247 -7.49 -24.30 -5.89
C ASN A 247 -7.76 -24.34 -7.41
N VAL A 248 -7.71 -23.19 -8.08
CA VAL A 248 -7.82 -23.10 -9.54
C VAL A 248 -6.65 -23.80 -10.25
N CYS A 249 -5.43 -23.69 -9.72
CA CYS A 249 -4.26 -24.41 -10.24
C CYS A 249 -4.46 -25.93 -10.14
N THR A 250 -5.01 -26.41 -9.03
CA THR A 250 -5.32 -27.85 -8.83
C THR A 250 -6.43 -28.32 -9.78
N ASP A 251 -7.46 -27.49 -10.00
CA ASP A 251 -8.51 -27.76 -10.97
C ASP A 251 -7.96 -27.79 -12.40
N ALA A 252 -7.03 -26.89 -12.75
CA ALA A 252 -6.36 -26.87 -14.04
C ALA A 252 -5.61 -28.17 -14.33
N LEU A 253 -4.91 -28.74 -13.32
CA LEU A 253 -4.28 -30.07 -13.44
C LEU A 253 -5.29 -31.20 -13.55
N SER A 254 -6.44 -31.08 -12.89
CA SER A 254 -7.45 -32.14 -12.88
C SER A 254 -8.24 -32.18 -14.20
N ALA A 255 -8.49 -31.02 -14.80
CA ALA A 255 -9.30 -30.88 -16.00
C ALA A 255 -8.48 -30.95 -17.31
N GLU A 256 -7.20 -30.55 -17.29
CA GLU A 256 -6.25 -30.58 -18.42
C GLU A 256 -6.76 -29.94 -19.73
N LYS A 257 -7.66 -28.95 -19.64
CA LYS A 257 -8.35 -28.38 -20.81
C LYS A 257 -8.64 -26.88 -20.78
N TYR A 258 -8.30 -26.20 -19.68
CA TYR A 258 -8.65 -24.79 -19.48
C TYR A 258 -7.41 -23.94 -19.17
N TYR A 259 -7.38 -22.75 -19.74
CA TYR A 259 -6.51 -21.67 -19.32
C TYR A 259 -7.30 -20.68 -18.46
N TYR A 260 -6.91 -20.52 -17.20
CA TYR A 260 -7.57 -19.63 -16.27
C TYR A 260 -6.88 -18.26 -16.28
N PHE A 261 -7.63 -17.21 -16.59
CA PHE A 261 -7.20 -15.82 -16.51
C PHE A 261 -7.75 -15.22 -15.22
N ILE A 262 -6.87 -14.97 -14.26
CA ILE A 262 -7.26 -14.48 -12.93
C ILE A 262 -6.79 -13.04 -12.80
N ARG A 263 -7.73 -12.10 -12.81
CA ARG A 263 -7.46 -10.72 -12.45
C ARG A 263 -7.37 -10.57 -10.93
N LEU A 264 -6.39 -9.82 -10.45
CA LEU A 264 -6.17 -9.55 -9.03
C LEU A 264 -6.30 -8.05 -8.74
N MET A 265 -7.02 -7.75 -7.67
CA MET A 265 -7.13 -6.40 -7.12
C MET A 265 -5.75 -5.92 -6.60
N GLY A 266 -5.41 -4.66 -6.86
CA GLY A 266 -4.09 -4.09 -6.53
C GLY A 266 -3.90 -2.63 -6.96
N ARG A 267 -4.95 -1.99 -7.48
CA ARG A 267 -4.92 -0.69 -8.16
C ARG A 267 -3.77 -0.63 -9.17
N LYS A 268 -2.81 0.28 -8.99
CA LYS A 268 -1.77 0.58 -9.97
C LYS A 268 -0.54 -0.32 -9.88
N ALA A 269 -0.27 -0.90 -8.71
CA ALA A 269 0.95 -1.68 -8.47
C ALA A 269 0.66 -3.18 -8.50
N SER A 270 1.65 -3.98 -8.89
CA SER A 270 1.49 -5.43 -9.04
C SER A 270 1.88 -6.24 -7.80
N HIS A 271 2.00 -5.62 -6.61
CA HIS A 271 2.48 -6.30 -5.39
C HIS A 271 1.65 -7.53 -5.01
N VAL A 272 0.32 -7.44 -5.09
CA VAL A 272 -0.59 -8.57 -4.80
C VAL A 272 -0.37 -9.70 -5.80
N ALA A 273 -0.19 -9.38 -7.09
CA ALA A 273 0.05 -10.37 -8.13
C ALA A 273 1.41 -11.05 -7.96
N LEU A 274 2.46 -10.28 -7.64
CA LEU A 274 3.78 -10.81 -7.33
C LEU A 274 3.75 -11.76 -6.13
N GLU A 275 3.19 -11.32 -5.01
CA GLU A 275 3.12 -12.13 -3.79
C GLU A 275 2.30 -13.40 -4.01
N CYS A 276 1.13 -13.30 -4.66
CA CYS A 276 0.33 -14.48 -4.97
C CYS A 276 1.08 -15.47 -5.87
N THR A 277 1.85 -14.97 -6.85
CA THR A 277 2.66 -15.83 -7.73
C THR A 277 3.71 -16.60 -6.93
N LEU A 278 4.40 -15.93 -5.99
CA LEU A 278 5.41 -16.56 -5.13
C LEU A 278 4.81 -17.60 -4.16
N GLN A 279 3.52 -17.49 -3.82
CA GLN A 279 2.85 -18.44 -2.93
C GLN A 279 2.22 -19.64 -3.66
N SER A 280 1.66 -19.45 -4.86
CA SER A 280 0.88 -20.47 -5.58
C SER A 280 1.54 -21.03 -6.84
N HIS A 281 2.58 -20.37 -7.36
CA HIS A 281 3.35 -20.78 -8.55
C HIS A 281 2.52 -20.97 -9.84
N PRO A 282 1.61 -20.05 -10.22
CA PRO A 282 0.87 -20.14 -11.48
C PRO A 282 1.85 -20.16 -12.67
N ASN A 283 1.40 -20.60 -13.85
CA ASN A 283 2.30 -20.71 -15.01
C ASN A 283 2.85 -19.36 -15.49
N MET A 284 2.05 -18.31 -15.37
CA MET A 284 2.43 -16.99 -15.85
C MET A 284 1.82 -15.89 -14.99
N VAL A 285 2.55 -14.81 -14.82
CA VAL A 285 2.06 -13.54 -14.28
C VAL A 285 2.54 -12.42 -15.19
N ILE A 286 1.69 -11.43 -15.47
CA ILE A 286 2.08 -10.22 -16.18
C ILE A 286 2.18 -9.09 -15.16
N LEU A 287 3.36 -8.51 -14.97
CA LEU A 287 3.53 -7.36 -14.06
C LEU A 287 3.41 -6.06 -14.86
N GLY A 288 2.58 -5.12 -14.36
CA GLY A 288 2.43 -3.80 -14.99
C GLY A 288 3.75 -3.04 -15.09
N GLU A 289 4.62 -3.20 -14.10
CA GLU A 289 5.93 -2.58 -14.04
C GLU A 289 6.86 -3.07 -15.18
N GLU A 290 6.85 -4.37 -15.50
CA GLU A 290 7.63 -4.92 -16.63
C GLU A 290 7.10 -4.41 -17.98
N VAL A 291 5.77 -4.37 -18.10
CA VAL A 291 5.07 -3.88 -19.28
C VAL A 291 5.41 -2.41 -19.55
N ALA A 292 5.36 -1.57 -18.51
CA ALA A 292 5.70 -0.16 -18.61
C ALA A 292 7.19 0.04 -18.92
N ALA A 293 8.09 -0.68 -18.24
CA ALA A 293 9.53 -0.56 -18.44
C ALA A 293 9.96 -1.00 -19.86
N SER A 294 9.34 -2.05 -20.38
CA SER A 294 9.65 -2.59 -21.72
C SER A 294 8.78 -2.00 -22.83
N LYS A 295 7.86 -1.07 -22.50
CA LYS A 295 6.90 -0.44 -23.40
C LYS A 295 6.10 -1.44 -24.24
N LEU A 296 5.67 -2.54 -23.62
CA LEU A 296 4.92 -3.60 -24.31
C LEU A 296 3.54 -3.09 -24.74
N THR A 297 3.10 -3.49 -25.92
CA THR A 297 1.74 -3.24 -26.44
C THR A 297 0.77 -4.33 -25.99
N ILE A 298 -0.55 -4.11 -26.19
CA ILE A 298 -1.56 -5.17 -26.03
C ILE A 298 -1.21 -6.38 -26.90
N PHE A 299 -0.73 -6.12 -28.13
CA PHE A 299 -0.35 -7.16 -29.07
C PHE A 299 0.83 -7.98 -28.55
N ASP A 300 1.86 -7.33 -28.01
CA ASP A 300 3.04 -8.03 -27.46
C ASP A 300 2.66 -8.93 -26.29
N ILE A 301 1.83 -8.44 -25.37
CA ILE A 301 1.36 -9.24 -24.22
C ILE A 301 0.52 -10.43 -24.70
N THR A 302 -0.40 -10.20 -25.64
CA THR A 302 -1.22 -11.26 -26.24
C THR A 302 -0.34 -12.33 -26.88
N LYS A 303 0.65 -11.91 -27.67
CA LYS A 303 1.60 -12.80 -28.32
C LYS A 303 2.42 -13.61 -27.31
N GLN A 304 2.93 -12.98 -26.25
CA GLN A 304 3.66 -13.67 -25.18
C GLN A 304 2.82 -14.78 -24.53
N ILE A 305 1.54 -14.51 -24.27
CA ILE A 305 0.62 -15.51 -23.71
C ILE A 305 0.38 -16.64 -24.73
N CYS A 306 0.13 -16.32 -26.01
CA CYS A 306 -0.05 -17.34 -27.05
C CYS A 306 1.20 -18.22 -27.23
N ASP A 307 2.39 -17.64 -27.18
CA ASP A 307 3.66 -18.36 -27.31
C ASP A 307 3.86 -19.31 -26.11
N ALA A 308 3.51 -18.88 -24.89
CA ALA A 308 3.47 -19.72 -23.70
C ALA A 308 2.48 -20.89 -23.84
N VAL A 309 1.24 -20.63 -24.29
CA VAL A 309 0.22 -21.66 -24.54
C VAL A 309 0.71 -22.69 -25.57
N GLN A 310 1.32 -22.22 -26.66
CA GLN A 310 1.86 -23.07 -27.71
C GLN A 310 3.04 -23.92 -27.23
N ALA A 311 3.96 -23.35 -26.45
CA ALA A 311 5.10 -24.07 -25.88
C ALA A 311 4.64 -25.21 -24.95
N ARG A 312 3.64 -24.94 -24.09
CA ARG A 312 3.04 -25.94 -23.20
C ARG A 312 2.29 -27.02 -23.97
N ALA A 313 1.54 -26.67 -25.01
CA ALA A 313 0.88 -27.65 -25.88
C ALA A 313 1.87 -28.58 -26.59
N GLY A 314 3.10 -28.12 -26.85
CA GLY A 314 4.21 -28.97 -27.34
C GLY A 314 4.61 -30.09 -26.36
N GLN A 315 4.24 -29.98 -25.08
CA GLN A 315 4.41 -31.00 -24.04
C GLN A 315 3.07 -31.67 -23.66
N ASP A 316 2.06 -31.59 -24.54
CA ASP A 316 0.69 -32.04 -24.32
C ASP A 316 -0.05 -31.37 -23.14
N LYS A 317 0.47 -30.24 -22.66
CA LYS A 317 -0.15 -29.44 -21.59
C LYS A 317 -1.08 -28.40 -22.20
N ASN A 318 -2.38 -28.69 -22.17
CA ASN A 318 -3.43 -27.85 -22.76
C ASN A 318 -4.21 -27.05 -21.69
N HIS A 319 -3.58 -26.83 -20.53
CA HIS A 319 -4.11 -26.08 -19.39
C HIS A 319 -3.07 -25.12 -18.84
N GLY A 320 -3.53 -24.13 -18.07
CA GLY A 320 -2.65 -23.27 -17.30
C GLY A 320 -3.38 -22.18 -16.51
N VAL A 321 -2.65 -21.45 -15.70
CA VAL A 321 -3.14 -20.34 -14.88
C VAL A 321 -2.27 -19.11 -15.12
N ILE A 322 -2.93 -18.00 -15.46
CA ILE A 322 -2.32 -16.71 -15.79
C ILE A 322 -2.87 -15.65 -14.83
N LEU A 323 -1.98 -14.95 -14.13
CA LEU A 323 -2.35 -13.86 -13.23
C LEU A 323 -2.16 -12.50 -13.90
N LEU A 324 -3.15 -11.62 -13.73
CA LEU A 324 -3.14 -10.26 -14.27
C LEU A 324 -3.49 -9.25 -13.16
N PRO A 325 -2.69 -8.21 -12.90
CA PRO A 325 -3.07 -7.14 -11.99
C PRO A 325 -4.16 -6.26 -12.63
N GLU A 326 -5.12 -5.77 -11.84
CA GLU A 326 -6.20 -4.92 -12.36
C GLU A 326 -5.70 -3.61 -13.00
N GLY A 327 -4.56 -3.08 -12.55
CA GLY A 327 -3.93 -1.89 -13.10
C GLY A 327 -3.09 -2.12 -14.36
N LEU A 328 -3.07 -3.34 -14.90
CA LEU A 328 -2.30 -3.66 -16.11
C LEU A 328 -2.65 -2.72 -17.26
N ILE A 329 -3.92 -2.37 -17.41
CA ILE A 329 -4.41 -1.47 -18.47
C ILE A 329 -3.77 -0.08 -18.41
N GLU A 330 -3.55 0.48 -17.22
CA GLU A 330 -2.85 1.78 -17.08
C GLU A 330 -1.33 1.66 -17.27
N SER A 331 -0.78 0.45 -17.27
CA SER A 331 0.65 0.19 -17.47
C SER A 331 1.02 0.03 -18.94
N ILE A 332 0.06 -0.30 -19.80
CA ILE A 332 0.26 -0.43 -21.25
C ILE A 332 0.27 0.99 -21.86
N PRO A 333 1.40 1.47 -22.45
CA PRO A 333 1.52 2.86 -22.86
C PRO A 333 0.44 3.34 -23.84
N GLU A 334 0.07 2.51 -24.81
CA GLU A 334 -0.94 2.85 -25.82
C GLU A 334 -2.34 3.01 -25.22
N VAL A 335 -2.69 2.16 -24.27
CA VAL A 335 -4.00 2.20 -23.61
C VAL A 335 -4.05 3.32 -22.59
N TYR A 336 -2.94 3.59 -21.90
CA TYR A 336 -2.81 4.73 -21.01
C TYR A 336 -3.00 6.06 -21.76
N ALA A 337 -2.37 6.21 -22.93
CA ALA A 337 -2.54 7.39 -23.78
C ALA A 337 -4.01 7.55 -24.23
N LEU A 338 -4.63 6.48 -24.70
CA LEU A 338 -6.06 6.45 -25.05
C LEU A 338 -6.96 6.88 -23.87
N LEU A 339 -6.73 6.32 -22.68
CA LEU A 339 -7.47 6.69 -21.47
C LEU A 339 -7.31 8.18 -21.12
N LYS A 340 -6.12 8.75 -21.31
CA LYS A 340 -5.88 10.18 -21.06
C LYS A 340 -6.61 11.07 -22.04
N GLU A 341 -6.67 10.70 -23.33
CA GLU A 341 -7.48 11.42 -24.32
C GLU A 341 -8.98 11.34 -23.95
N ILE A 342 -9.50 10.14 -23.70
CA ILE A 342 -10.91 9.93 -23.32
C ILE A 342 -11.29 10.74 -22.08
N HIS A 343 -10.49 10.65 -21.00
CA HIS A 343 -10.76 11.39 -19.77
C HIS A 343 -10.66 12.91 -19.98
N GLY A 344 -9.78 13.37 -20.88
CA GLY A 344 -9.70 14.77 -21.28
C GLY A 344 -11.00 15.28 -21.89
N PHE A 345 -11.59 14.51 -22.81
CA PHE A 345 -12.87 14.84 -23.44
C PHE A 345 -14.06 14.75 -22.47
N LEU A 346 -14.11 13.72 -21.62
CA LEU A 346 -15.15 13.60 -20.59
C LEU A 346 -15.16 14.80 -19.64
N LYS A 347 -13.99 15.31 -19.26
CA LYS A 347 -13.86 16.52 -18.42
C LYS A 347 -14.34 17.79 -19.12
N GLN A 348 -14.27 17.84 -20.45
CA GLN A 348 -14.81 18.94 -21.25
C GLN A 348 -16.32 18.83 -21.49
N GLY A 349 -16.97 17.77 -20.97
CA GLY A 349 -18.41 17.55 -21.13
C GLY A 349 -18.80 16.97 -22.49
N VAL A 350 -17.86 16.39 -23.23
CA VAL A 350 -18.15 15.71 -24.50
C VAL A 350 -18.96 14.44 -24.21
N SER A 351 -20.12 14.29 -24.88
CA SER A 351 -20.92 13.06 -24.79
C SER A 351 -20.13 11.84 -25.24
N THR A 352 -20.32 10.71 -24.54
CA THR A 352 -19.63 9.44 -24.82
C THR A 352 -19.76 8.99 -26.28
N ASP A 353 -20.89 9.31 -26.93
CA ASP A 353 -21.15 8.95 -28.34
C ASP A 353 -20.29 9.73 -29.33
N ASN A 354 -19.86 10.93 -28.93
CA ASN A 354 -19.08 11.85 -29.77
C ASN A 354 -17.57 11.78 -29.51
N ILE A 355 -17.12 11.07 -28.46
CA ILE A 355 -15.69 10.96 -28.14
C ILE A 355 -14.93 10.32 -29.29
N PHE A 356 -15.50 9.26 -29.89
CA PHE A 356 -14.85 8.49 -30.94
C PHE A 356 -14.40 9.34 -32.14
N SER A 357 -15.21 10.32 -32.57
CA SER A 357 -14.89 11.18 -33.71
C SER A 357 -13.84 12.26 -33.41
N GLN A 358 -13.50 12.45 -32.12
CA GLN A 358 -12.54 13.44 -31.66
C GLN A 358 -11.21 12.84 -31.21
N LEU A 359 -11.12 11.50 -31.11
CA LEU A 359 -9.87 10.81 -30.78
C LEU A 359 -8.79 11.06 -31.85
N SER A 360 -7.53 11.06 -31.41
CA SER A 360 -6.42 11.05 -32.36
C SER A 360 -6.49 9.82 -33.29
N PRO A 361 -5.94 9.85 -34.51
CA PRO A 361 -6.03 8.73 -35.45
C PRO A 361 -5.52 7.41 -34.86
N TRP A 362 -4.48 7.48 -34.03
CA TRP A 362 -3.90 6.31 -33.38
C TRP A 362 -4.76 5.79 -32.22
N ALA A 363 -5.28 6.70 -31.38
CA ALA A 363 -6.22 6.34 -30.32
C ALA A 363 -7.52 5.76 -30.88
N SER A 364 -8.01 6.30 -31.99
CA SER A 364 -9.19 5.81 -32.71
C SER A 364 -8.97 4.38 -33.24
N ALA A 365 -7.84 4.12 -33.90
CA ALA A 365 -7.51 2.78 -34.40
C ALA A 365 -7.40 1.74 -33.26
N LEU A 366 -6.74 2.10 -32.15
CA LEU A 366 -6.68 1.24 -30.97
C LEU A 366 -8.07 1.01 -30.37
N PHE A 367 -8.88 2.06 -30.26
CA PHE A 367 -10.24 1.96 -29.77
C PHE A 367 -11.10 1.05 -30.65
N GLU A 368 -10.97 1.11 -31.99
CA GLU A 368 -11.66 0.21 -32.91
C GLU A 368 -11.22 -1.25 -32.78
N PHE A 369 -9.92 -1.47 -32.57
CA PHE A 369 -9.34 -2.81 -32.35
C PHE A 369 -9.91 -3.49 -31.09
N LEU A 370 -10.21 -2.71 -30.05
CA LEU A 370 -10.71 -3.25 -28.79
C LEU A 370 -12.13 -3.85 -28.91
N PRO A 371 -12.42 -4.96 -28.22
CA PRO A 371 -13.75 -5.55 -28.21
C PRO A 371 -14.83 -4.57 -27.71
N PRO A 372 -16.08 -4.64 -28.23
CA PRO A 372 -17.14 -3.70 -27.87
C PRO A 372 -17.42 -3.56 -26.37
N PHE A 373 -17.26 -4.64 -25.59
CA PHE A 373 -17.46 -4.60 -24.13
C PHE A 373 -16.38 -3.78 -23.41
N ILE A 374 -15.11 -3.87 -23.84
CA ILE A 374 -14.02 -3.06 -23.30
C ILE A 374 -14.18 -1.59 -23.67
N ARG A 375 -14.57 -1.30 -24.91
CA ARG A 375 -14.83 0.10 -25.35
C ARG A 375 -15.81 0.81 -24.43
N LYS A 376 -16.90 0.13 -24.04
CA LYS A 376 -17.89 0.68 -23.09
C LYS A 376 -17.29 0.92 -21.70
N GLN A 377 -16.43 0.03 -21.22
CA GLN A 377 -15.78 0.15 -19.92
C GLN A 377 -14.74 1.29 -19.86
N LEU A 378 -14.03 1.55 -20.97
CA LEU A 378 -13.08 2.67 -21.07
C LEU A 378 -13.75 4.05 -21.12
N LEU A 379 -15.03 4.13 -21.48
CA LEU A 379 -15.81 5.37 -21.53
C LEU A 379 -16.43 5.75 -20.17
N LEU A 380 -16.22 4.95 -19.12
CA LEU A 380 -16.69 5.28 -17.78
C LEU A 380 -15.98 6.54 -17.25
N TYR A 381 -16.70 7.36 -16.48
CA TYR A 381 -16.09 8.52 -15.83
C TYR A 381 -14.97 8.09 -14.87
N PRO A 382 -13.84 8.82 -14.82
CA PRO A 382 -12.72 8.50 -13.94
C PRO A 382 -13.14 8.53 -12.45
N GLU A 383 -12.39 7.82 -11.61
CA GLU A 383 -12.51 7.93 -10.15
C GLU A 383 -12.11 9.35 -9.67
N SER A 384 -12.41 9.66 -8.41
CA SER A 384 -12.09 10.96 -7.80
C SER A 384 -10.60 11.32 -7.80
N ASP A 385 -9.70 10.35 -7.99
CA ASP A 385 -8.25 10.54 -8.16
C ASP A 385 -7.79 10.69 -9.62
N ASP A 386 -8.72 10.89 -10.57
CA ASP A 386 -8.47 10.92 -12.02
C ASP A 386 -7.94 9.61 -12.62
N SER A 387 -7.97 8.51 -11.86
CA SER A 387 -7.66 7.18 -12.39
C SER A 387 -8.85 6.56 -13.12
N ALA A 388 -8.58 5.61 -14.00
CA ALA A 388 -9.65 4.83 -14.60
C ALA A 388 -10.33 3.97 -13.51
N GLN A 389 -11.58 3.57 -13.74
CA GLN A 389 -12.27 2.61 -12.87
C GLN A 389 -11.72 1.19 -13.09
N LEU A 390 -10.48 0.94 -12.68
CA LEU A 390 -9.72 -0.29 -12.97
C LEU A 390 -10.48 -1.57 -12.58
N SER A 391 -11.23 -1.53 -11.48
CA SER A 391 -12.02 -2.68 -11.01
C SER A 391 -13.14 -3.06 -12.01
N GLN A 392 -13.66 -2.10 -12.77
CA GLN A 392 -14.72 -2.28 -13.78
C GLN A 392 -14.21 -2.68 -15.17
N ILE A 393 -12.90 -2.52 -15.43
CA ILE A 393 -12.30 -2.90 -16.71
C ILE A 393 -11.91 -4.39 -16.64
N GLU A 394 -12.62 -5.21 -17.41
CA GLU A 394 -12.49 -6.66 -17.44
C GLU A 394 -11.27 -7.11 -18.25
N THR A 395 -10.09 -6.75 -17.75
CA THR A 395 -8.78 -6.97 -18.38
C THR A 395 -8.51 -8.45 -18.65
N GLU A 396 -8.94 -9.34 -17.75
CA GLU A 396 -8.87 -10.79 -17.93
C GLU A 396 -9.67 -11.26 -19.14
N LYS A 397 -10.86 -10.69 -19.36
CA LYS A 397 -11.72 -11.05 -20.49
C LYS A 397 -11.18 -10.46 -21.80
N LEU A 398 -10.58 -9.26 -21.75
CA LEU A 398 -9.87 -8.67 -22.89
C LEU A 398 -8.78 -9.63 -23.38
N PHE A 399 -7.85 -10.01 -22.51
CA PHE A 399 -6.74 -10.88 -22.92
C PHE A 399 -7.21 -12.29 -23.27
N ALA A 400 -8.17 -12.87 -22.54
CA ALA A 400 -8.75 -14.16 -22.91
C ALA A 400 -9.33 -14.14 -24.33
N HIS A 401 -10.07 -13.08 -24.71
CA HIS A 401 -10.65 -12.93 -26.04
C HIS A 401 -9.59 -12.74 -27.13
N LEU A 402 -8.59 -11.90 -26.89
CA LEU A 402 -7.51 -11.66 -27.84
C LEU A 402 -6.66 -12.92 -28.06
N VAL A 403 -6.32 -13.62 -26.98
CA VAL A 403 -5.59 -14.89 -27.03
C VAL A 403 -6.41 -15.95 -27.75
N GLU A 404 -7.71 -16.10 -27.46
CA GLU A 404 -8.57 -17.05 -28.16
C GLU A 404 -8.62 -16.76 -29.67
N THR A 405 -8.74 -15.48 -30.06
CA THR A 405 -8.75 -15.06 -31.47
C THR A 405 -7.44 -15.42 -32.17
N GLU A 406 -6.31 -15.11 -31.56
CA GLU A 406 -4.98 -15.42 -32.10
C GLU A 406 -4.69 -16.93 -32.12
N MET A 407 -5.05 -17.68 -31.09
CA MET A 407 -4.89 -19.13 -31.06
C MET A 407 -5.73 -19.83 -32.13
N ASN A 408 -6.96 -19.36 -32.38
CA ASN A 408 -7.80 -19.86 -33.47
C ASN A 408 -7.19 -19.57 -34.85
N LYS A 409 -6.52 -18.43 -35.01
CA LYS A 409 -5.76 -18.11 -36.23
C LYS A 409 -4.57 -19.06 -36.39
N ARG A 410 -3.75 -19.25 -35.37
CA ARG A 410 -2.61 -20.19 -35.38
C ARG A 410 -3.03 -21.64 -35.66
N LEU A 411 -4.19 -22.05 -35.16
CA LEU A 411 -4.77 -23.37 -35.44
C LEU A 411 -5.13 -23.52 -36.93
N LYS A 412 -5.74 -22.49 -37.54
CA LYS A 412 -6.06 -22.49 -38.99
C LYS A 412 -4.80 -22.48 -39.87
N GLU A 413 -3.76 -21.78 -39.44
CA GLU A 413 -2.47 -21.71 -40.12
C GLU A 413 -1.60 -22.97 -39.90
N GLY A 414 -1.99 -23.86 -38.98
CA GLY A 414 -1.26 -25.09 -38.65
C GLY A 414 0.00 -24.88 -37.80
N THR A 415 0.25 -23.67 -37.30
CA THR A 415 1.38 -23.34 -36.42
C THR A 415 1.14 -23.79 -34.97
N TYR A 416 -0.13 -23.91 -34.57
CA TYR A 416 -0.56 -24.50 -33.30
C TYR A 416 -1.22 -25.86 -33.53
N LYS A 417 -0.71 -26.90 -32.84
CA LYS A 417 -1.18 -28.29 -32.95
C LYS A 417 -1.84 -28.83 -31.67
N GLY A 418 -2.02 -27.97 -30.67
CA GLY A 418 -2.66 -28.36 -29.41
C GLY A 418 -4.18 -28.50 -29.53
N LYS A 419 -4.81 -28.83 -28.40
CA LYS A 419 -6.29 -28.89 -28.31
C LYS A 419 -6.89 -27.49 -28.48
N LYS A 420 -8.20 -27.43 -28.76
CA LYS A 420 -8.95 -26.17 -28.83
C LYS A 420 -8.71 -25.37 -27.53
N PHE A 421 -8.24 -24.13 -27.68
CA PHE A 421 -8.06 -23.21 -26.57
C PHE A 421 -9.40 -22.86 -25.92
N ASN A 422 -9.49 -22.99 -24.60
CA ASN A 422 -10.66 -22.57 -23.82
C ASN A 422 -10.19 -21.76 -22.61
N ALA A 423 -10.73 -20.56 -22.45
CA ALA A 423 -10.39 -19.67 -21.35
C ALA A 423 -11.51 -19.62 -20.30
N ILE A 424 -11.14 -19.55 -19.02
CA ILE A 424 -12.04 -19.25 -17.90
C ILE A 424 -11.51 -18.02 -17.19
N CYS A 425 -12.38 -17.04 -16.94
CA CYS A 425 -12.01 -15.76 -16.35
C CYS A 425 -12.49 -15.66 -14.90
N HIS A 426 -11.62 -15.17 -14.02
CA HIS A 426 -11.93 -14.87 -12.63
C HIS A 426 -11.42 -13.47 -12.25
N PHE A 427 -12.11 -12.83 -11.30
CA PHE A 427 -11.62 -11.61 -10.66
C PHE A 427 -11.60 -11.81 -9.14
N PHE A 428 -10.40 -11.80 -8.56
CA PHE A 428 -10.23 -11.96 -7.11
C PHE A 428 -9.85 -10.64 -6.43
N GLY A 429 -10.63 -10.28 -5.40
CA GLY A 429 -10.40 -9.11 -4.55
C GLY A 429 -11.52 -8.89 -3.53
N TYR A 430 -12.77 -8.80 -3.99
CA TYR A 430 -13.94 -8.51 -3.14
C TYR A 430 -14.18 -9.57 -2.05
N GLN A 431 -13.92 -10.84 -2.37
CA GLN A 431 -14.00 -11.96 -1.44
C GLN A 431 -12.88 -11.94 -0.39
N ALA A 432 -11.72 -11.35 -0.71
CA ALA A 432 -10.58 -11.32 0.19
C ALA A 432 -10.65 -10.14 1.17
N ARG A 433 -11.10 -8.96 0.73
CA ARG A 433 -11.14 -7.71 1.55
C ARG A 433 -12.00 -7.77 2.81
N GLY A 434 -12.94 -8.71 2.89
CA GLY A 434 -13.78 -8.95 4.07
C GLY A 434 -13.32 -10.11 4.96
N SER A 435 -12.19 -10.74 4.63
CA SER A 435 -11.72 -11.93 5.35
C SER A 435 -11.29 -11.62 6.77
N LEU A 436 -11.35 -12.63 7.64
CA LEU A 436 -10.76 -12.55 8.97
C LEU A 436 -9.25 -12.30 8.85
N PRO A 437 -8.68 -11.35 9.60
CA PRO A 437 -7.25 -11.03 9.54
C PRO A 437 -6.38 -12.18 10.03
N SER A 438 -5.21 -12.33 9.40
CA SER A 438 -4.13 -13.21 9.84
C SER A 438 -3.63 -12.79 11.22
N LYS A 439 -2.92 -13.69 11.94
CA LYS A 439 -2.24 -13.32 13.20
C LYS A 439 -1.32 -12.12 13.01
N PHE A 440 -0.57 -12.09 11.91
CA PHE A 440 0.33 -10.99 11.58
C PHE A 440 -0.42 -9.66 11.45
N ASP A 441 -1.51 -9.61 10.67
CA ASP A 441 -2.28 -8.37 10.51
C ASP A 441 -3.03 -7.98 11.80
N CYS A 442 -3.48 -8.95 12.61
CA CYS A 442 -4.02 -8.70 13.94
C CYS A 442 -3.01 -7.99 14.85
N ASP A 443 -1.80 -8.53 14.95
CA ASP A 443 -0.71 -7.97 15.75
C ASP A 443 -0.27 -6.62 15.20
N TYR A 444 -0.01 -6.54 13.89
CA TYR A 444 0.47 -5.33 13.24
C TYR A 444 -0.50 -4.15 13.41
N ALA A 445 -1.79 -4.38 13.13
CA ALA A 445 -2.83 -3.37 13.29
C ALA A 445 -3.01 -2.91 14.74
N PHE A 446 -3.03 -3.87 15.69
CA PHE A 446 -3.18 -3.56 17.10
C PHE A 446 -2.03 -2.70 17.61
N VAL A 447 -0.79 -3.06 17.26
CA VAL A 447 0.41 -2.29 17.63
C VAL A 447 0.39 -0.89 17.02
N LEU A 448 -0.02 -0.73 15.75
CA LEU A 448 -0.18 0.60 15.14
C LEU A 448 -1.21 1.47 15.88
N GLY A 449 -2.31 0.87 16.36
CA GLY A 449 -3.29 1.56 17.22
C GLY A 449 -2.66 2.10 18.51
N HIS A 450 -1.83 1.29 19.18
CA HIS A 450 -1.07 1.75 20.35
C HIS A 450 -0.09 2.88 20.00
N ILE A 451 0.60 2.79 18.85
CA ILE A 451 1.53 3.82 18.40
C ILE A 451 0.80 5.15 18.19
N CYS A 452 -0.41 5.15 17.65
CA CYS A 452 -1.21 6.38 17.50
C CYS A 452 -1.39 7.11 18.83
N TYR A 453 -1.70 6.38 19.92
CA TYR A 453 -1.76 6.98 21.25
C TYR A 453 -0.42 7.59 21.67
N HIS A 454 0.70 6.88 21.47
CA HIS A 454 2.03 7.37 21.86
C HIS A 454 2.44 8.62 21.07
N ILE A 455 2.07 8.72 19.79
CA ILE A 455 2.24 9.91 18.95
C ILE A 455 1.47 11.10 19.55
N LEU A 456 0.20 10.90 19.90
CA LEU A 456 -0.65 11.92 20.49
C LEU A 456 -0.15 12.37 21.86
N ALA A 457 0.25 11.43 22.73
CA ALA A 457 0.81 11.71 24.04
C ALA A 457 2.11 12.53 23.95
N ALA A 458 2.94 12.26 22.92
CA ALA A 458 4.14 13.04 22.62
C ALA A 458 3.86 14.38 21.92
N GLY A 459 2.60 14.71 21.62
CA GLY A 459 2.20 15.98 21.00
C GLY A 459 2.57 16.12 19.51
N LEU A 460 2.88 15.01 18.85
CA LEU A 460 3.35 14.98 17.46
C LEU A 460 2.18 15.17 16.47
N ASN A 461 2.32 16.07 15.50
CA ASN A 461 1.31 16.38 14.47
C ASN A 461 1.82 16.05 13.07
N GLY A 462 1.01 15.42 12.23
CA GLY A 462 1.38 15.14 10.82
C GLY A 462 2.26 13.90 10.65
N TYR A 463 2.19 12.96 11.61
CA TYR A 463 2.99 11.74 11.60
C TYR A 463 2.17 10.52 11.15
N LEU A 464 2.84 9.60 10.48
CA LEU A 464 2.37 8.25 10.21
C LEU A 464 2.89 7.30 11.30
N ALA A 465 2.03 6.43 11.83
CA ALA A 465 2.45 5.33 12.69
C ALA A 465 3.28 4.31 11.89
N THR A 466 4.45 3.92 12.40
CA THR A 466 5.39 3.04 11.68
C THR A 466 5.96 1.95 12.58
N ILE A 467 6.18 0.77 11.98
CA ILE A 467 6.83 -0.36 12.63
C ILE A 467 7.85 -0.92 11.64
N THR A 468 9.06 -1.14 12.13
CA THR A 468 10.11 -1.81 11.37
C THR A 468 10.47 -3.15 12.01
N ASN A 469 11.19 -3.96 11.25
CA ASN A 469 11.59 -5.31 11.60
C ASN A 469 10.42 -6.32 11.61
N LEU A 470 9.43 -6.13 10.73
CA LEU A 470 8.17 -6.88 10.70
C LEU A 470 8.36 -8.36 10.33
N LYS A 471 9.44 -8.72 9.62
CA LYS A 471 9.78 -10.12 9.34
C LYS A 471 10.08 -10.93 10.62
N ASN A 472 10.58 -10.27 11.66
CA ASN A 472 10.96 -10.89 12.92
C ASN A 472 9.76 -11.06 13.88
N PRO A 473 9.90 -11.85 14.96
CA PRO A 473 8.88 -11.96 15.99
C PRO A 473 8.53 -10.60 16.63
N VAL A 474 7.28 -10.42 17.06
CA VAL A 474 6.73 -9.14 17.58
C VAL A 474 7.59 -8.49 18.67
N LYS A 475 8.20 -9.30 19.55
CA LYS A 475 9.10 -8.81 20.60
C LYS A 475 10.32 -8.03 20.10
N ASN A 476 10.68 -8.21 18.83
CA ASN A 476 11.81 -7.56 18.16
C ASN A 476 11.38 -6.42 17.23
N TRP A 477 10.08 -6.14 17.13
CA TRP A 477 9.59 -5.01 16.35
C TRP A 477 10.05 -3.70 16.97
N ARG A 478 10.36 -2.73 16.12
CA ARG A 478 10.74 -1.38 16.54
C ARG A 478 9.61 -0.43 16.16
N CYS A 479 9.02 0.20 17.16
CA CYS A 479 7.89 1.11 17.00
C CYS A 479 8.38 2.55 16.91
N GLY A 480 7.77 3.32 16.01
CA GLY A 480 8.11 4.72 15.83
C GLY A 480 7.05 5.47 15.05
N ALA A 481 7.36 6.71 14.71
CA ALA A 481 6.53 7.54 13.86
C ALA A 481 7.41 8.35 12.91
N ALA A 482 6.94 8.48 11.67
CA ALA A 482 7.63 9.25 10.64
C ALA A 482 6.72 10.37 10.12
N PRO A 483 7.23 11.59 9.92
CA PRO A 483 6.47 12.68 9.31
C PRO A 483 5.96 12.29 7.92
N MET A 484 4.68 12.56 7.64
CA MET A 484 4.09 12.22 6.34
C MET A 484 4.73 13.00 5.18
N THR A 485 5.21 14.21 5.46
CA THR A 485 5.95 15.06 4.50
C THR A 485 7.25 14.41 4.01
N ALA A 486 7.91 13.61 4.84
CA ALA A 486 9.12 12.86 4.47
C ALA A 486 8.84 11.73 3.45
N MET A 487 7.58 11.42 3.19
CA MET A 487 7.13 10.37 2.25
C MET A 487 6.55 10.94 0.96
N MET A 488 6.50 12.27 0.82
CA MET A 488 5.89 12.94 -0.33
C MET A 488 6.89 13.14 -1.47
N THR A 489 6.37 13.14 -2.69
CA THR A 489 7.05 13.66 -3.88
C THR A 489 6.09 14.49 -4.73
N VAL A 490 6.63 15.25 -5.67
CA VAL A 490 5.88 16.12 -6.57
C VAL A 490 5.89 15.54 -7.97
N LYS A 491 4.70 15.37 -8.55
CA LYS A 491 4.61 15.00 -9.97
C LYS A 491 4.86 16.23 -10.84
N HIS A 492 5.89 16.17 -11.65
CA HIS A 492 6.20 17.18 -12.66
C HIS A 492 5.46 16.82 -13.96
N TRP A 493 4.50 17.65 -14.38
CA TRP A 493 3.80 17.47 -15.66
C TRP A 493 4.32 18.48 -16.68
N SER A 494 4.62 18.02 -17.88
CA SER A 494 4.79 18.89 -19.05
C SER A 494 3.47 18.89 -19.83
N GLN A 495 2.60 19.86 -19.56
CA GLN A 495 1.38 20.06 -20.36
C GLN A 495 1.64 20.90 -21.62
N LYS A 496 2.77 21.63 -21.70
CA LYS A 496 3.16 22.43 -22.87
C LYS A 496 4.69 22.41 -23.03
N PRO A 497 5.23 22.44 -24.27
CA PRO A 497 6.66 22.68 -24.46
C PRO A 497 7.02 24.04 -23.84
N GLY A 498 7.82 24.03 -22.77
CA GLY A 498 8.32 25.24 -22.10
C GLY A 498 7.58 25.68 -20.82
N ALA A 499 6.54 24.99 -20.35
CA ALA A 499 5.91 25.29 -19.05
C ALA A 499 5.82 24.02 -18.16
N LEU A 500 6.68 23.96 -17.15
CA LEU A 500 6.61 22.96 -16.07
C LEU A 500 5.46 23.35 -15.14
N SER A 501 4.33 22.64 -15.18
CA SER A 501 3.34 22.76 -14.11
C SER A 501 3.75 21.81 -12.97
N ILE A 502 4.15 22.42 -11.85
CA ILE A 502 4.50 21.69 -10.62
C ILE A 502 3.20 21.15 -10.02
N GLY A 503 3.08 19.82 -9.89
CA GLY A 503 1.95 19.19 -9.24
C GLY A 503 1.88 19.50 -7.73
N LYS A 504 0.75 19.23 -7.10
CA LYS A 504 0.67 19.29 -5.63
C LYS A 504 1.48 18.13 -5.02
N PRO A 505 2.24 18.36 -3.93
CA PRO A 505 2.88 17.27 -3.21
C PRO A 505 1.87 16.23 -2.73
N ALA A 506 2.23 14.96 -2.85
CA ALA A 506 1.42 13.85 -2.39
C ALA A 506 2.32 12.66 -2.03
N ILE A 507 1.78 11.75 -1.22
CA ILE A 507 2.35 10.41 -1.11
C ILE A 507 1.93 9.65 -2.37
N HIS A 508 2.85 8.93 -3.00
CA HIS A 508 2.56 8.15 -4.21
C HIS A 508 2.63 6.65 -3.93
N PRO A 509 1.84 5.83 -4.65
CA PRO A 509 1.93 4.39 -4.53
C PRO A 509 3.31 3.91 -5.01
N ALA A 510 3.96 3.10 -4.20
CA ALA A 510 5.17 2.39 -4.59
C ALA A 510 4.80 1.23 -5.51
N THR A 511 5.54 1.11 -6.62
CA THR A 511 5.42 0.00 -7.56
C THR A 511 6.34 -1.15 -7.17
N VAL A 512 6.21 -2.31 -7.81
CA VAL A 512 7.17 -3.40 -7.68
C VAL A 512 8.56 -2.92 -8.14
N ASP A 513 9.58 -3.14 -7.31
CA ASP A 513 10.97 -2.90 -7.71
C ASP A 513 11.48 -4.06 -8.55
N LEU A 514 11.69 -3.83 -9.85
CA LEU A 514 12.23 -4.81 -10.80
C LEU A 514 13.70 -5.17 -10.53
N ARG A 515 14.35 -4.54 -9.53
CA ARG A 515 15.67 -4.91 -9.00
C ARG A 515 15.58 -5.50 -7.59
N GLY A 516 14.38 -5.56 -7.02
CA GLY A 516 14.11 -6.06 -5.69
C GLY A 516 14.20 -7.58 -5.62
N LYS A 517 14.48 -8.09 -4.41
CA LYS A 517 14.64 -9.54 -4.16
C LYS A 517 13.37 -10.34 -4.42
N GLY A 518 12.20 -9.77 -4.16
CA GLY A 518 10.91 -10.43 -4.45
C GLY A 518 10.73 -10.69 -5.94
N TYR A 519 11.03 -9.70 -6.78
CA TYR A 519 10.99 -9.85 -8.23
C TYR A 519 12.11 -10.78 -8.75
N ASP A 520 13.32 -10.68 -8.21
CA ASP A 520 14.42 -11.58 -8.60
C ASP A 520 14.08 -13.05 -8.32
N LEU A 521 13.41 -13.35 -7.19
CA LEU A 521 12.92 -14.70 -6.90
C LEU A 521 11.90 -15.20 -7.93
N LEU A 522 10.98 -14.33 -8.37
CA LEU A 522 10.06 -14.66 -9.46
C LEU A 522 10.83 -14.94 -10.75
N ARG A 523 11.72 -14.03 -11.16
CA ARG A 523 12.50 -14.10 -12.40
C ARG A 523 13.31 -15.39 -12.50
N GLN A 524 13.94 -15.81 -11.40
CA GLN A 524 14.72 -17.05 -11.33
C GLN A 524 13.86 -18.31 -11.55
N ASN A 525 12.57 -18.27 -11.18
CA ASN A 525 11.66 -19.42 -11.23
C ASN A 525 10.64 -19.36 -12.37
N ALA A 526 10.50 -18.22 -13.07
CA ALA A 526 9.44 -17.98 -14.05
C ALA A 526 9.39 -19.04 -15.17
N ALA A 527 10.53 -19.41 -15.74
CA ALA A 527 10.60 -20.45 -16.77
C ALA A 527 10.15 -21.83 -16.24
N LYS A 528 10.47 -22.13 -14.99
CA LYS A 528 10.08 -23.37 -14.31
C LYS A 528 8.59 -23.39 -14.02
N PHE A 529 8.04 -22.29 -13.49
CA PHE A 529 6.60 -22.13 -13.26
C PHE A 529 5.80 -22.31 -14.57
N LEU A 530 6.30 -21.70 -15.65
CA LEU A 530 5.68 -21.79 -16.96
C LEU A 530 5.58 -23.23 -17.49
N MET A 531 6.62 -24.03 -17.32
CA MET A 531 6.70 -25.34 -17.97
C MET A 531 6.33 -26.52 -17.07
N ASP A 532 6.67 -26.52 -15.77
CA ASP A 532 6.76 -27.76 -14.97
C ASP A 532 5.53 -28.06 -14.09
N ASP A 533 4.47 -27.26 -14.13
CA ASP A 533 3.24 -27.48 -13.32
C ASP A 533 3.52 -27.68 -11.81
N ILE A 534 4.50 -26.95 -11.28
CA ILE A 534 4.94 -27.02 -9.87
C ILE A 534 4.08 -26.15 -8.94
N TYR A 535 2.76 -26.22 -9.10
CA TYR A 535 1.80 -25.48 -8.30
C TYR A 535 1.96 -25.78 -6.82
N ARG A 536 1.78 -24.76 -5.99
CA ARG A 536 1.81 -24.88 -4.53
C ARG A 536 0.44 -24.52 -3.98
N ASN A 537 -0.06 -25.30 -3.02
CA ASN A 537 -1.26 -24.95 -2.28
C ASN A 537 -0.89 -24.55 -0.84
N PRO A 538 -0.95 -23.24 -0.48
CA PRO A 538 -0.69 -22.80 0.88
C PRO A 538 -1.79 -23.17 1.87
N GLY A 539 -2.94 -23.65 1.37
CA GLY A 539 -4.12 -23.95 2.16
C GLY A 539 -4.88 -22.70 2.61
N PRO A 540 -5.99 -22.88 3.35
CA PRO A 540 -6.71 -21.78 3.96
C PRO A 540 -5.87 -21.03 4.99
N LEU A 541 -6.22 -19.77 5.26
CA LEU A 541 -5.62 -18.99 6.33
C LEU A 541 -5.73 -19.75 7.66
N GLN A 542 -4.57 -20.11 8.24
CA GLN A 542 -4.50 -20.79 9.53
C GLN A 542 -4.42 -19.76 10.66
N PHE A 543 -5.23 -19.97 11.69
CA PHE A 543 -5.24 -19.11 12.89
C PHE A 543 -4.53 -19.75 14.08
N ASP A 544 -4.25 -21.05 14.01
CA ASP A 544 -3.47 -21.77 15.00
C ASP A 544 -2.65 -22.88 14.32
N GLY A 545 -1.69 -23.45 15.04
CA GLY A 545 -0.83 -24.52 14.54
C GLY A 545 0.18 -24.08 13.47
N PRO A 546 0.83 -25.06 12.79
CA PRO A 546 1.84 -24.80 11.78
C PRO A 546 1.34 -23.90 10.65
N GLY A 547 2.12 -22.89 10.29
CA GLY A 547 1.78 -21.94 9.22
C GLY A 547 0.95 -20.73 9.66
N SER A 548 0.37 -20.73 10.87
CA SER A 548 -0.41 -19.57 11.37
C SER A 548 0.45 -18.30 11.58
N ASP A 549 1.74 -18.48 11.85
CA ASP A 549 2.72 -17.38 12.01
C ASP A 549 3.52 -17.08 10.73
N SER A 550 3.17 -17.73 9.61
CA SER A 550 3.77 -17.42 8.31
C SER A 550 3.48 -15.96 7.94
N LYS A 551 4.40 -15.32 7.22
CA LYS A 551 4.24 -13.95 6.70
C LYS A 551 4.40 -13.99 5.18
N ALA A 552 3.95 -12.93 4.51
CA ALA A 552 4.19 -12.72 3.09
C ALA A 552 5.68 -12.96 2.71
N VAL A 553 5.88 -13.66 1.59
CA VAL A 553 7.20 -14.03 1.07
C VAL A 553 8.01 -12.77 0.76
N THR A 554 7.40 -11.80 0.09
CA THR A 554 7.98 -10.48 -0.22
C THR A 554 8.57 -9.79 1.01
N LEU A 555 7.83 -9.72 2.12
CA LEU A 555 8.30 -9.15 3.39
C LEU A 555 9.51 -9.92 3.96
N CYS A 556 9.54 -11.24 3.80
CA CYS A 556 10.60 -12.08 4.37
C CYS A 556 11.90 -12.01 3.57
N VAL A 557 11.82 -11.92 2.23
CA VAL A 557 12.99 -11.94 1.35
C VAL A 557 13.65 -10.58 1.22
N GLU A 558 12.90 -9.51 1.38
CA GLU A 558 13.45 -8.16 1.27
C GLU A 558 14.27 -7.76 2.51
N ASP A 559 15.32 -6.99 2.25
CA ASP A 559 16.12 -6.37 3.32
C ASP A 559 15.71 -4.92 3.49
N GLN A 560 14.62 -4.71 4.23
CA GLN A 560 14.03 -3.39 4.47
C GLN A 560 14.39 -2.77 5.83
N ASP A 561 15.44 -3.25 6.51
CA ASP A 561 15.92 -2.62 7.76
C ASP A 561 16.69 -1.32 7.47
N TYR A 562 16.00 -0.35 6.87
CA TYR A 562 16.56 0.97 6.53
C TYR A 562 17.09 1.66 7.79
N MET A 563 16.29 1.70 8.85
CA MET A 563 16.69 2.33 10.11
C MET A 563 17.86 1.60 10.79
N GLY A 564 17.91 0.27 10.74
CA GLY A 564 19.07 -0.48 11.22
C GLY A 564 20.33 -0.23 10.40
N ARG A 565 20.21 -0.01 9.08
CA ARG A 565 21.34 0.39 8.22
C ARG A 565 21.85 1.80 8.55
N ILE A 566 20.95 2.76 8.81
CA ILE A 566 21.34 4.10 9.32
C ILE A 566 22.09 3.96 10.65
N LYS A 567 21.55 3.18 11.59
CA LYS A 567 22.21 2.96 12.88
C LYS A 567 23.61 2.35 12.71
N LYS A 568 23.75 1.37 11.82
CA LYS A 568 25.05 0.76 11.50
C LYS A 568 26.02 1.76 10.88
N LEU A 569 25.54 2.68 10.05
CA LEU A 569 26.35 3.79 9.53
C LEU A 569 26.83 4.71 10.66
N GLN A 570 25.94 5.10 11.57
CA GLN A 570 26.30 5.90 12.76
C GLN A 570 27.36 5.19 13.62
N GLU A 571 27.23 3.88 13.85
CA GLU A 571 28.24 3.08 14.57
C GLU A 571 29.61 3.10 13.88
N TYR A 572 29.67 3.13 12.55
CA TYR A 572 30.94 3.28 11.83
C TYR A 572 31.52 4.70 11.99
N LEU A 573 30.68 5.73 11.91
CA LEU A 573 31.11 7.12 12.12
C LEU A 573 31.65 7.33 13.54
N ASP A 574 31.00 6.76 14.56
CA ASP A 574 31.46 6.81 15.95
C ASP A 574 32.78 6.07 16.16
N LYS A 575 32.99 4.94 15.46
CA LYS A 575 34.29 4.25 15.45
C LYS A 575 35.38 5.13 14.85
N VAL A 576 35.12 5.76 13.70
CA VAL A 576 36.07 6.71 13.08
C VAL A 576 36.37 7.85 14.05
N ARG A 577 35.35 8.48 14.64
CA ARG A 577 35.49 9.54 15.65
C ARG A 577 36.31 9.10 16.85
N THR A 578 36.19 7.84 17.26
CA THR A 578 36.93 7.28 18.39
C THR A 578 38.40 7.02 18.05
N ILE A 579 38.69 6.60 16.81
CA ILE A 579 40.05 6.37 16.32
C ILE A 579 40.80 7.70 16.12
N VAL A 580 40.12 8.72 15.58
CA VAL A 580 40.70 10.03 15.23
C VAL A 580 40.59 11.03 16.40
N LYS A 581 40.97 10.61 17.60
CA LYS A 581 41.02 11.50 18.78
C LYS A 581 42.29 12.37 18.77
N PRO A 582 42.30 13.53 19.46
CA PRO A 582 43.51 14.31 19.67
C PRO A 582 44.63 13.44 20.25
N GLY A 583 45.77 13.38 19.55
CA GLY A 583 46.90 12.49 19.88
C GLY A 583 47.05 11.24 19.00
N CYS A 584 46.15 10.99 18.04
CA CYS A 584 46.35 9.97 17.02
C CYS A 584 47.52 10.32 16.07
N SER A 585 48.08 9.31 15.39
CA SER A 585 49.17 9.53 14.42
C SER A 585 48.69 10.35 13.22
N GLN A 586 49.60 11.15 12.65
CA GLN A 586 49.34 11.95 11.45
C GLN A 586 48.90 11.10 10.26
N ASP A 587 49.44 9.87 10.13
CA ASP A 587 49.08 8.97 9.03
C ASP A 587 47.64 8.46 9.14
N VAL A 588 47.19 8.14 10.36
CA VAL A 588 45.80 7.74 10.63
C VAL A 588 44.83 8.89 10.34
N LEU A 589 45.17 10.12 10.75
CA LEU A 589 44.36 11.30 10.46
C LEU A 589 44.26 11.57 8.95
N LYS A 590 45.38 11.52 8.22
CA LYS A 590 45.41 11.69 6.76
C LYS A 590 44.59 10.62 6.04
N ALA A 591 44.73 9.36 6.44
CA ALA A 591 43.98 8.26 5.86
C ALA A 591 42.47 8.42 6.10
N ALA A 592 42.06 8.76 7.34
CA ALA A 592 40.66 9.00 7.67
C ALA A 592 40.07 10.16 6.86
N LEU A 593 40.78 11.28 6.75
CA LEU A 593 40.34 12.42 5.93
C LEU A 593 40.18 12.05 4.45
N SER A 594 41.15 11.32 3.88
CA SER A 594 41.11 10.91 2.47
C SER A 594 39.94 9.97 2.18
N VAL A 595 39.69 8.98 3.04
CA VAL A 595 38.57 8.05 2.88
C VAL A 595 37.24 8.78 3.06
N MET A 596 37.11 9.62 4.08
CA MET A 596 35.87 10.36 4.33
C MET A 596 35.57 11.35 3.20
N ALA A 597 36.58 12.04 2.65
CA ALA A 597 36.41 12.91 1.49
C ALA A 597 35.86 12.12 0.28
N SER A 598 36.46 10.96 -0.03
CA SER A 598 35.98 10.10 -1.11
C SER A 598 34.54 9.62 -0.90
N VAL A 599 34.18 9.24 0.34
CA VAL A 599 32.80 8.86 0.67
C VAL A 599 31.85 10.05 0.47
N THR A 600 32.22 11.24 0.94
CA THR A 600 31.42 12.45 0.76
C THR A 600 31.25 12.78 -0.72
N ASP A 601 32.30 12.73 -1.53
CA ASP A 601 32.22 13.00 -2.97
C ASP A 601 31.28 12.02 -3.69
N VAL A 602 31.40 10.71 -3.40
CA VAL A 602 30.51 9.69 -3.96
C VAL A 602 29.07 9.94 -3.57
N LEU A 603 28.81 10.21 -2.29
CA LEU A 603 27.46 10.49 -1.79
C LEU A 603 26.90 11.80 -2.35
N SER A 604 27.73 12.84 -2.51
CA SER A 604 27.34 14.09 -3.14
C SER A 604 26.97 13.87 -4.60
N VAL A 605 27.72 13.06 -5.36
CA VAL A 605 27.36 12.70 -6.74
C VAL A 605 26.05 11.89 -6.78
N MET A 606 25.86 10.94 -5.86
CA MET A 606 24.62 10.16 -5.78
C MET A 606 23.40 10.98 -5.33
N ALA A 607 23.61 11.98 -4.49
CA ALA A 607 22.59 12.92 -4.05
C ALA A 607 22.36 14.08 -5.04
N SER A 608 23.29 14.26 -5.99
CA SER A 608 23.14 15.20 -7.10
C SER A 608 22.08 14.67 -8.05
N PRO A 609 21.15 15.52 -8.53
CA PRO A 609 20.11 15.06 -9.44
C PRO A 609 20.74 14.46 -10.69
N SER A 610 20.26 13.28 -11.09
CA SER A 610 20.53 12.76 -12.43
C SER A 610 19.99 13.77 -13.43
N SER A 611 20.88 14.57 -14.00
CA SER A 611 20.58 15.31 -15.22
C SER A 611 20.16 14.26 -16.25
N ASN A 612 18.87 14.24 -16.61
CA ASN A 612 18.42 13.51 -17.79
C ASN A 612 19.35 13.90 -18.94
N PRO A 613 20.06 12.97 -19.60
CA PRO A 613 20.64 13.29 -20.88
C PRO A 613 19.44 13.58 -21.80
N SER A 614 19.36 14.83 -22.23
CA SER A 614 18.44 15.27 -23.26
C SER A 614 18.70 14.44 -24.51
N LEU A 615 17.76 13.57 -24.87
CA LEU A 615 17.57 13.02 -26.21
C LEU A 615 16.09 12.69 -26.43
#